data_AF-A0A1I7FVB4-F1
#
_entry.id   AF-A0A1I7FVB4-F1
#
_cell.length_a   1.000
_cell.length_b   1.000
_cell.length_c   1.000
_cell.angle_alpha   90.00
_cell.angle_beta   90.00
_cell.angle_gamma   90.00
#
_symmetry.space_group_name_H-M   'P 1'
#
loop_
_entity.id
_entity.type
_entity.pdbx_description
1 polymer ?
#
loop_
_entity_poly.entity_id
_entity_poly.type
_entity_poly.pdbx_seq_one_letter_code
_entity_poly.pdbx_strand_id
1 'polypeptide(L)'
;MTENVHELRPKDPGHKGPGPKLPDSEKVTVNLGFVDLGRIDLMVRDGFYANRADFIRTAVRNQLDRQDEALRQSVARRQLSLGLTAITRAELEAARDAGTPLSIQVLGLASIADDVTPELARAAIASIHVLGAFHASAAVKAALADRIV
;
A
#
# COMPACT_ATOMS: atom_id res chain seq x y z
N MET A 1 47.03 -10.44 -42.40
CA MET A 1 45.89 -11.32 -42.07
C MET A 1 46.12 -11.73 -40.62
N THR A 2 45.44 -11.18 -39.63
CA THR A 2 43.99 -11.04 -39.47
C THR A 2 43.65 -9.82 -38.59
N GLU A 3 42.70 -9.02 -39.06
CA GLU A 3 42.02 -7.98 -38.28
C GLU A 3 41.12 -8.66 -37.23
N ASN A 4 41.18 -8.20 -35.97
CA ASN A 4 40.19 -8.58 -34.97
C ASN A 4 39.19 -7.44 -34.82
N VAL A 5 38.05 -7.63 -35.47
CA VAL A 5 36.86 -6.78 -35.44
C VAL A 5 36.29 -6.84 -34.02
N HIS A 6 36.31 -5.71 -33.31
CA HIS A 6 35.60 -5.56 -32.05
C HIS A 6 34.13 -5.29 -32.35
N GLU A 7 33.34 -6.36 -32.46
CA GLU A 7 31.88 -6.29 -32.59
C GLU A 7 31.25 -5.62 -31.36
N LEU A 8 30.50 -4.55 -31.63
CA LEU A 8 29.61 -3.90 -30.68
C LEU A 8 28.52 -4.89 -30.24
N ARG A 9 28.54 -5.30 -28.97
CA ARG A 9 27.38 -5.93 -28.32
C ARG A 9 26.23 -4.91 -28.23
N PRO A 10 24.99 -5.29 -28.59
CA PRO A 10 23.83 -4.44 -28.37
C PRO A 10 23.57 -4.26 -26.87
N LYS A 11 23.21 -3.03 -26.47
CA LYS A 11 22.82 -2.69 -25.10
C LYS A 11 21.56 -3.47 -24.71
N ASP A 12 21.62 -4.16 -23.57
CA ASP A 12 20.46 -4.81 -22.95
C ASP A 12 19.27 -3.85 -22.81
N PRO A 13 18.07 -4.20 -23.33
CA PRO A 13 16.87 -3.43 -23.06
C PRO A 13 16.24 -3.95 -21.77
N GLY A 14 16.22 -3.14 -20.71
CA GLY A 14 15.31 -3.40 -19.58
C GLY A 14 15.88 -3.19 -18.20
N HIS A 15 16.39 -1.99 -17.90
CA HIS A 15 16.25 -1.47 -16.54
C HIS A 15 14.98 -0.62 -16.52
N LYS A 16 13.83 -1.26 -16.26
CA LYS A 16 12.63 -0.56 -15.82
C LYS A 16 13.06 0.19 -14.56
N GLY A 17 13.14 1.52 -14.64
CA GLY A 17 13.53 2.36 -13.50
C GLY A 17 12.70 2.02 -12.27
N PRO A 18 13.19 2.32 -11.05
CA PRO A 18 12.49 1.92 -9.84
C PRO A 18 11.07 2.46 -9.90
N GLY A 19 10.10 1.54 -9.97
CA GLY A 19 8.70 1.91 -9.83
C GLY A 19 8.49 2.66 -8.52
N PRO A 20 7.43 3.47 -8.41
CA PRO A 20 7.18 4.24 -7.20
C PRO A 20 7.24 3.33 -5.97
N LYS A 21 8.19 3.61 -5.08
CA LYS A 21 8.33 2.87 -3.81
C LYS A 21 7.13 3.23 -2.95
N LEU A 22 6.33 2.23 -2.60
CA LEU A 22 5.25 2.39 -1.65
C LEU A 22 5.85 2.74 -0.28
N PRO A 23 5.19 3.61 0.50
CA PRO A 23 5.62 3.88 1.87
C PRO A 23 5.52 2.60 2.71
N ASP A 24 6.53 2.34 3.53
CA ASP A 24 6.61 1.14 4.36
C ASP A 24 5.75 1.23 5.63
N SER A 25 5.29 2.43 6.00
CA SER A 25 4.48 2.66 7.20
C SER A 25 3.64 3.93 7.14
N GLU A 26 2.50 3.92 7.81
CA GLU A 26 1.61 5.07 8.01
C GLU A 26 1.67 5.58 9.46
N LYS A 27 1.66 6.89 9.67
CA LYS A 27 1.68 7.45 11.02
C LYS A 27 0.28 7.39 11.65
N VAL A 28 0.20 6.74 12.80
CA VAL A 28 -1.01 6.72 13.63
C VAL A 28 -0.82 7.64 14.84
N THR A 29 -1.80 8.50 15.13
CA THR A 29 -1.81 9.36 16.33
C THR A 29 -2.95 8.90 17.24
N VAL A 30 -2.64 8.57 18.49
CA VAL A 30 -3.60 8.08 19.49
C VAL A 30 -3.35 8.72 20.84
N ASN A 31 -4.41 8.89 21.63
CA ASN A 31 -4.32 9.27 23.03
C ASN A 31 -4.15 8.02 23.90
N LEU A 32 -3.28 8.08 24.90
CA LEU A 32 -3.07 7.01 25.89
C LEU A 32 -3.36 7.54 27.29
N GLY A 33 -3.91 6.70 28.16
CA GLY A 33 -4.10 7.03 29.57
C GLY A 33 -2.76 7.23 30.27
N PHE A 34 -2.72 8.14 31.25
CA PHE A 34 -1.47 8.49 31.95
C PHE A 34 -0.77 7.29 32.59
N VAL A 35 -1.53 6.35 33.15
CA VAL A 35 -0.99 5.14 33.79
C VAL A 35 -0.33 4.22 32.75
N ASP A 36 -0.99 3.98 31.62
CA ASP A 36 -0.43 3.11 30.57
C ASP A 36 0.79 3.76 29.91
N LEU A 37 0.75 5.07 29.68
CA LEU A 37 1.93 5.82 29.22
C LEU A 37 3.11 5.67 30.20
N GLY A 38 2.86 5.81 31.50
CA GLY A 38 3.89 5.63 32.53
C GLY A 38 4.46 4.21 32.58
N ARG A 39 3.63 3.18 32.36
CA ARG A 39 4.08 1.78 32.25
C ARG A 39 4.96 1.58 31.02
N ILE A 40 4.56 2.12 29.87
CA ILE A 40 5.37 2.06 28.64
C ILE A 40 6.73 2.72 28.86
N ASP A 41 6.74 3.90 29.51
CA ASP A 41 7.97 4.62 29.82
C ASP A 41 8.91 3.82 30.72
N LEU A 42 8.38 3.15 31.74
CA LEU A 42 9.16 2.28 32.60
C LEU A 42 9.77 1.11 31.80
N MET A 43 8.99 0.47 30.93
CA MET A 43 9.49 -0.64 30.11
C MET A 43 10.60 -0.21 29.13
N VAL A 44 10.50 0.99 28.57
CA VAL A 44 11.55 1.56 27.72
C VAL A 44 12.79 1.90 28.57
N ARG A 45 12.60 2.51 29.74
CA ARG A 45 13.70 2.89 30.65
C ARG A 45 14.48 1.68 31.14
N ASP A 46 13.81 0.57 31.43
CA ASP A 46 14.42 -0.68 31.89
C ASP A 46 15.01 -1.50 30.72
N GLY A 47 14.90 -1.02 29.48
CA GLY A 47 15.55 -1.61 28.31
C GLY A 47 14.80 -2.76 27.66
N PHE A 48 13.55 -3.01 28.02
CA PHE A 48 12.72 -4.04 27.35
C PHE A 48 12.38 -3.68 25.90
N TYR A 49 12.34 -2.37 25.59
CA TYR A 49 12.07 -1.83 24.26
C TYR A 49 12.97 -0.64 23.96
N ALA A 50 13.33 -0.47 22.68
CA ALA A 50 14.24 0.61 22.29
C ALA A 50 13.61 2.01 22.42
N ASN A 51 12.29 2.12 22.23
CA ASN A 51 11.53 3.36 22.37
C ASN A 51 10.01 3.08 22.43
N ARG A 52 9.21 4.11 22.72
CA ARG A 52 7.74 4.00 22.79
C ARG A 52 7.11 3.49 21.49
N ALA A 53 7.62 3.92 20.33
CA ALA A 53 7.06 3.52 19.04
C ALA A 53 7.32 2.02 18.76
N ASP A 54 8.47 1.50 19.20
CA ASP A 54 8.81 0.09 19.13
C ASP A 54 7.88 -0.78 20.01
N PHE A 55 7.64 -0.34 21.26
CA PHE A 55 6.64 -0.97 22.14
C PHE A 55 5.27 -1.02 21.45
N ILE A 56 4.77 0.12 20.97
CA ILE A 56 3.44 0.21 20.37
C ILE A 56 3.34 -0.67 19.11
N ARG A 57 4.35 -0.65 18.23
CA ARG A 57 4.38 -1.50 17.03
C ARG A 57 4.36 -2.99 17.40
N THR A 58 5.11 -3.38 18.43
CA THR A 58 5.15 -4.77 18.91
C THR A 58 3.82 -5.18 19.54
N ALA A 59 3.21 -4.31 20.37
CA ALA A 59 1.91 -4.57 20.98
C ALA A 59 0.80 -4.74 19.94
N VAL A 60 0.79 -3.92 18.88
CA VAL A 60 -0.15 -4.04 17.76
C VAL A 60 0.03 -5.38 17.05
N ARG A 61 1.27 -5.77 16.70
CA ARG A 61 1.55 -7.07 16.05
C ARG A 61 1.05 -8.24 16.91
N ASN A 62 1.43 -8.25 18.20
CA ASN A 62 1.01 -9.30 19.12
C ASN A 62 -0.51 -9.41 19.24
N GLN A 63 -1.23 -8.28 19.23
CA GLN A 63 -2.68 -8.29 19.33
C GLN A 63 -3.35 -8.75 18.03
N LEU A 64 -2.78 -8.41 16.87
CA LEU A 64 -3.26 -8.91 15.58
C LEU A 64 -3.03 -10.42 15.44
N ASP A 65 -1.85 -10.91 15.84
CA ASP A 65 -1.53 -12.35 15.81
C ASP A 65 -2.51 -13.16 16.68
N ARG A 66 -2.90 -12.63 17.84
CA ARG A 66 -3.92 -13.25 18.71
C ARG A 66 -5.31 -13.30 18.08
N GLN A 67 -5.60 -12.44 17.11
CA GLN A 67 -6.88 -12.33 16.43
C GLN A 67 -6.83 -12.89 15.00
N ASP A 68 -5.73 -13.52 14.59
CA ASP A 68 -5.46 -13.91 13.21
C ASP A 68 -6.59 -14.75 12.59
N GLU A 69 -7.12 -15.74 13.31
CA GLU A 69 -8.22 -16.57 12.81
C GLU A 69 -9.50 -15.76 12.52
N ALA A 70 -9.89 -14.86 13.43
CA ALA A 70 -11.04 -13.99 13.23
C ALA A 70 -10.82 -12.99 12.07
N LEU A 71 -9.59 -12.51 11.90
CA LEU A 71 -9.18 -11.68 10.77
C LEU A 71 -9.28 -12.45 9.45
N ARG A 72 -8.71 -13.67 9.37
CA ARG A 72 -8.75 -14.52 8.17
C ARG A 72 -10.17 -14.81 7.72
N GLN A 73 -11.05 -15.17 8.64
CA GLN A 73 -12.48 -15.38 8.33
C GLN A 73 -13.12 -14.10 7.79
N SER A 74 -12.80 -12.94 8.37
CA SER A 74 -13.33 -11.66 7.92
C SER A 74 -12.80 -11.23 6.55
N VAL A 75 -11.52 -11.48 6.27
CA VAL A 75 -10.88 -11.26 4.97
C VAL A 75 -11.53 -12.12 3.89
N ALA A 76 -11.71 -13.42 4.15
CA ALA A 76 -12.33 -14.35 3.21
C ALA A 76 -13.78 -13.96 2.89
N ARG A 77 -14.60 -13.61 3.90
CA ARG A 77 -15.99 -13.18 3.69
C ARG A 77 -16.10 -11.90 2.85
N ARG A 78 -15.12 -11.00 2.96
CA ARG A 78 -15.12 -9.70 2.26
C ARG A 78 -14.28 -9.70 0.99
N GLN A 79 -13.69 -10.83 0.61
CA GLN A 79 -12.83 -10.97 -0.58
C GLN A 79 -11.72 -9.91 -0.65
N LEU A 80 -11.16 -9.53 0.50
CA LEU A 80 -10.12 -8.50 0.58
C LEU A 80 -8.76 -9.06 0.15
N SER A 81 -8.05 -8.32 -0.68
CA SER A 81 -6.64 -8.60 -0.97
C SER A 81 -5.75 -7.99 0.12
N LEU A 82 -4.94 -8.83 0.76
CA LEU A 82 -4.02 -8.42 1.83
C LEU A 82 -2.72 -7.87 1.23
N GLY A 83 -2.29 -6.68 1.65
CA GLY A 83 -0.95 -6.17 1.35
C GLY A 83 -0.90 -4.74 0.80
N LEU A 84 0.17 -4.46 0.05
CA LEU A 84 0.39 -3.19 -0.64
C LEU A 84 0.16 -3.39 -2.13
N THR A 85 -0.78 -2.63 -2.70
CA THR A 85 -1.17 -2.70 -4.11
C THR A 85 -0.89 -1.37 -4.77
N ALA A 86 0.00 -1.35 -5.76
CA ALA A 86 0.20 -0.19 -6.63
C ALA A 86 -0.54 -0.41 -7.96
N ILE A 87 -1.36 0.55 -8.34
CA ILE A 87 -2.17 0.55 -9.56
C ILE A 87 -1.57 1.58 -10.50
N THR A 88 -1.13 1.10 -11.66
CA THR A 88 -0.48 1.89 -12.68
C THR A 88 -1.48 2.46 -13.69
N ARG A 89 -1.09 3.53 -14.39
CA ARG A 89 -1.84 4.04 -15.54
C ARG A 89 -2.14 2.96 -16.58
N ALA A 90 -1.16 2.12 -16.91
CA ALA A 90 -1.31 1.07 -17.92
C ALA A 90 -2.39 0.04 -17.54
N GLU A 91 -2.48 -0.34 -16.27
CA GLU A 91 -3.53 -1.25 -15.78
C GLU A 91 -4.92 -0.61 -15.89
N LEU A 92 -5.04 0.69 -15.61
CA LEU A 92 -6.30 1.42 -15.76
C LEU A 92 -6.70 1.61 -17.22
N GLU A 93 -5.75 1.91 -18.11
CA GLU A 93 -5.98 1.99 -19.55
C GLU A 93 -6.47 0.64 -20.09
N ALA A 94 -5.82 -0.46 -19.71
CA ALA A 94 -6.25 -1.81 -20.07
C ALA A 94 -7.66 -2.14 -19.55
N ALA A 95 -7.98 -1.79 -18.30
CA ALA A 95 -9.30 -2.03 -17.72
C ALA A 95 -10.40 -1.22 -18.44
N ARG A 96 -10.11 0.04 -18.79
CA ARG A 96 -11.00 0.89 -19.60
C ARG A 96 -11.22 0.29 -20.98
N ASP A 97 -10.14 -0.08 -21.67
CA ASP A 97 -10.20 -0.56 -23.05
C ASP A 97 -10.88 -1.94 -23.15
N ALA A 98 -10.75 -2.76 -22.10
CA ALA A 98 -11.49 -4.02 -21.95
C ALA A 98 -12.95 -3.84 -21.50
N GLY A 99 -13.40 -2.61 -21.19
CA GLY A 99 -14.73 -2.33 -20.66
C GLY A 99 -15.03 -3.02 -19.32
N THR A 100 -13.99 -3.42 -18.58
CA THR A 100 -14.09 -4.18 -17.33
C THR A 100 -13.47 -3.35 -16.20
N PRO A 101 -14.24 -2.43 -15.58
CA PRO A 101 -13.71 -1.55 -14.56
C PRO A 101 -13.29 -2.30 -13.29
N LEU A 102 -12.19 -1.88 -12.68
CA LEU A 102 -11.59 -2.52 -11.52
C LEU A 102 -12.43 -2.28 -10.25
N SER A 103 -12.68 -3.35 -9.49
CA SER A 103 -13.16 -3.28 -8.12
C SER A 103 -11.97 -3.46 -7.17
N ILE A 104 -11.57 -2.38 -6.49
CA ILE A 104 -10.38 -2.38 -5.62
C ILE A 104 -10.82 -2.74 -4.20
N GLN A 105 -10.37 -3.89 -3.69
CA GLN A 105 -10.69 -4.40 -2.36
C GLN A 105 -9.41 -4.76 -1.62
N VAL A 106 -8.92 -3.89 -0.75
CA VAL A 106 -7.59 -4.03 -0.13
C VAL A 106 -7.66 -3.91 1.39
N LEU A 107 -6.98 -4.80 2.09
CA LEU A 107 -6.63 -4.68 3.50
C LEU A 107 -5.11 -4.38 3.58
N GLY A 108 -4.76 -3.13 3.86
CA GLY A 108 -3.40 -2.61 3.77
C GLY A 108 -3.36 -1.27 3.04
N LEU A 109 -2.60 -1.20 1.95
CA LEU A 109 -2.41 0.03 1.17
C LEU A 109 -2.82 -0.20 -0.28
N ALA A 110 -3.69 0.66 -0.81
CA ALA A 110 -3.86 0.80 -2.25
C ALA A 110 -3.31 2.17 -2.69
N SER A 111 -2.45 2.17 -3.71
CA SER A 111 -1.88 3.40 -4.28
C SER A 111 -2.16 3.47 -5.77
N ILE A 112 -2.66 4.60 -6.25
CA ILE A 112 -2.76 4.92 -7.67
C ILE A 112 -1.55 5.76 -8.06
N ALA A 113 -0.91 5.43 -9.18
CA ALA A 113 0.25 6.17 -9.68
C ALA A 113 -0.08 7.65 -9.96
N ASP A 114 0.89 8.54 -9.72
CA ASP A 114 0.70 9.99 -9.80
C ASP A 114 0.41 10.50 -11.22
N ASP A 115 0.79 9.73 -12.24
CA ASP A 115 0.55 10.04 -13.65
C ASP A 115 -0.88 9.70 -14.11
N VAL A 116 -1.73 9.12 -13.26
CA VAL A 116 -3.12 8.80 -13.58
C VAL A 116 -3.97 10.06 -13.55
N THR A 117 -4.72 10.30 -14.64
CA THR A 117 -5.67 11.42 -14.69
C THR A 117 -6.99 11.07 -14.01
N PRO A 118 -7.72 12.07 -13.48
CA PRO A 118 -9.04 11.85 -12.88
C PRO A 118 -10.04 11.17 -13.81
N GLU A 119 -10.01 11.49 -15.10
CA GLU A 119 -10.91 10.95 -16.12
C GLU A 119 -10.62 9.47 -16.39
N LEU A 120 -9.34 9.11 -16.51
CA LEU A 120 -8.92 7.71 -16.66
C LEU A 120 -9.35 6.88 -15.45
N ALA A 121 -9.08 7.39 -14.24
CA ALA A 121 -9.46 6.72 -13.01
C ALA A 121 -10.98 6.50 -12.93
N ARG A 122 -11.77 7.51 -13.29
CA ARG A 122 -13.24 7.42 -13.31
C ARG A 122 -13.77 6.53 -14.44
N ALA A 123 -13.06 6.36 -15.54
CA ALA A 123 -13.45 5.41 -16.58
C ALA A 123 -13.13 3.95 -16.19
N ALA A 124 -12.05 3.74 -15.42
CA ALA A 124 -11.47 2.42 -15.20
C ALA A 124 -11.77 1.79 -13.82
N ILE A 125 -12.27 2.54 -12.83
CA ILE A 125 -12.46 2.04 -11.45
C ILE A 125 -13.93 2.03 -11.08
N ALA A 126 -14.50 0.86 -10.82
CA ALA A 126 -15.91 0.73 -10.40
C ALA A 126 -16.12 1.12 -8.93
N SER A 127 -15.28 0.60 -8.03
CA SER A 127 -15.39 0.83 -6.58
C SER A 127 -14.04 0.71 -5.89
N ILE A 128 -13.91 1.38 -4.74
CA ILE A 128 -12.74 1.35 -3.87
C ILE A 128 -13.21 1.05 -2.45
N HIS A 129 -12.76 -0.09 -1.92
CA HIS A 129 -12.90 -0.50 -0.53
C HIS A 129 -11.52 -0.76 0.04
N VAL A 130 -11.01 0.17 0.85
CA VAL A 130 -9.66 0.07 1.41
C VAL A 130 -9.71 0.17 2.92
N LEU A 131 -9.32 -0.92 3.58
CA LEU A 131 -9.10 -0.95 5.02
C LEU A 131 -7.61 -0.71 5.28
N GLY A 132 -7.28 0.52 5.64
CA GLY A 132 -5.91 0.98 5.85
C GLY A 132 -5.70 2.35 5.20
N ALA A 133 -4.82 2.44 4.20
CA ALA A 133 -4.49 3.70 3.54
C ALA A 133 -4.79 3.64 2.04
N PHE A 134 -5.32 4.75 1.51
CA PHE A 134 -5.51 4.95 0.07
C PHE A 134 -4.72 6.17 -0.41
N HIS A 135 -3.73 5.92 -1.25
CA HIS A 135 -2.87 6.94 -1.86
C HIS A 135 -3.25 7.16 -3.32
N ALA A 136 -3.40 8.42 -3.68
CA ALA A 136 -3.68 8.89 -5.03
C ALA A 136 -3.53 10.41 -5.03
N SER A 137 -3.35 11.01 -6.21
CA SER A 137 -3.36 12.47 -6.35
C SER A 137 -4.69 13.04 -5.84
N ALA A 138 -4.67 14.28 -5.33
CA ALA A 138 -5.88 14.93 -4.80
C ALA A 138 -7.01 15.00 -5.84
N ALA A 139 -6.66 15.24 -7.11
CA ALA A 139 -7.62 15.28 -8.22
C ALA A 139 -8.27 13.91 -8.47
N VAL A 140 -7.49 12.82 -8.41
CA VAL A 140 -8.04 11.46 -8.55
C VAL A 140 -8.93 11.10 -7.36
N LYS A 141 -8.52 11.43 -6.12
CA LYS A 141 -9.36 11.22 -4.93
C LYS A 141 -10.70 11.96 -5.05
N ALA A 142 -10.67 13.21 -5.50
CA ALA A 142 -11.88 14.00 -5.71
C ALA A 142 -12.80 13.37 -6.78
N ALA A 143 -12.23 12.90 -7.89
CA ALA A 143 -12.99 12.27 -8.97
C ALA A 143 -13.53 10.88 -8.63
N LEU A 144 -13.05 10.23 -7.57
CA LEU A 144 -13.51 8.92 -7.10
C LEU A 144 -14.26 9.00 -5.76
N ALA A 145 -14.57 10.20 -5.27
CA ALA A 145 -15.18 10.38 -3.94
C ALA A 145 -16.50 9.62 -3.77
N ASP A 146 -17.29 9.48 -4.84
CA ASP A 146 -18.55 8.72 -4.88
C ASP A 146 -18.35 7.19 -4.95
N ARG A 147 -17.11 6.72 -5.09
CA ARG A 147 -16.75 5.30 -5.26
C ARG A 147 -15.88 4.75 -4.14
N ILE A 148 -15.45 5.61 -3.21
CA ILE A 148 -14.67 5.23 -2.02
C ILE A 148 -15.64 4.91 -0.88
N VAL A 149 -15.50 3.73 -0.28
CA VAL A 149 -16.36 3.20 0.79
C VAL A 149 -15.53 2.62 1.92
#